data_AF-A0A920DEL8-F1
#
_entry.id   AF-A0A920DEL8-F1
#
_cell.length_a   1.000
_cell.length_b   1.000
_cell.length_c   1.000
_cell.angle_alpha   90.00
_cell.angle_beta   90.00
_cell.angle_gamma   90.00
#
_symmetry.space_group_name_H-M   'P 1'
#
loop_
_entity.id
_entity.type
_entity.pdbx_description
1 polymer ?
#
loop_
_entity_poly.entity_id
_entity_poly.type
_entity_poly.pdbx_seq_one_letter_code
_entity_poly.pdbx_strand_id
1 'polypeptide(L)' 'MTYVDTSDISAAMFITVLLFLIIIAPLVSLGILKLFQGKKKQALWYVLSGVAVYFIFQWFMWFVF' A
#
# COMPACT_ATOMS: atom_id res chain seq x y z
N MET A 1 -16.26 -24.50 2.97
CA MET A 1 -15.30 -23.39 2.97
C MET A 1 -13.95 -23.93 3.37
N THR A 2 -13.03 -24.07 2.40
CA THR A 2 -11.62 -24.33 2.69
C THR A 2 -11.10 -23.11 3.44
N TYR A 3 -10.79 -23.27 4.72
CA TYR A 3 -10.12 -22.23 5.49
C TYR A 3 -8.80 -21.97 4.79
N VAL A 4 -8.56 -20.73 4.36
CA VAL A 4 -7.26 -20.32 3.86
C VAL A 4 -6.33 -20.41 5.07
N ASP A 5 -5.51 -21.46 5.10
CA ASP A 5 -4.57 -21.69 6.18
C ASP A 5 -3.43 -20.67 6.06
N THR A 6 -3.38 -19.74 7.00
CA THR A 6 -2.38 -18.68 7.05
C THR A 6 -1.18 -19.04 7.92
N SER A 7 -1.12 -20.27 8.44
CA SER A 7 -0.03 -20.75 9.30
C SER A 7 1.35 -20.73 8.63
N ASP A 8 1.40 -20.92 7.31
CA ASP A 8 2.64 -20.84 6.50
C ASP A 8 2.96 -19.43 5.98
N ILE A 9 2.12 -18.43 6.25
CA ILE A 9 2.36 -17.05 5.79
C ILE A 9 3.40 -16.40 6.69
N SER A 10 4.50 -15.95 6.08
CA SER A 10 5.51 -15.18 6.82
C SER A 10 4.91 -13.89 7.38
N ALA A 11 5.33 -13.50 8.58
CA ALA A 11 4.91 -12.25 9.20
C ALA A 11 5.12 -11.05 8.25
N ALA A 12 6.22 -11.07 7.48
CA ALA A 12 6.51 -10.04 6.49
C ALA A 12 5.45 -9.95 5.38
N MET A 13 5.01 -11.08 4.83
CA MET A 13 3.95 -11.11 3.80
C MET A 13 2.61 -10.61 4.36
N PHE A 14 2.26 -11.02 5.58
CA PHE A 14 1.02 -10.59 6.22
C PHE A 14 0.99 -9.07 6.45
N ILE A 15 2.07 -8.50 6.99
CA ILE A 15 2.20 -7.06 7.23
C ILE A 15 2.17 -6.28 5.91
N THR A 16 2.83 -6.79 4.87
CA THR A 16 2.84 -6.17 3.54
C THR A 16 1.43 -6.06 2.97
N VAL A 17 0.64 -7.14 3.06
CA VAL A 17 -0.76 -7.14 2.59
C VAL A 17 -1.61 -6.14 3.40
N LEU A 18 -1.44 -6.10 4.72
CA LEU A 18 -2.14 -5.12 5.57
C LEU A 18 -1.81 -3.67 5.19
N LEU A 19 -0.52 -3.35 5.00
CA LEU A 19 -0.09 -2.03 4.54
C LEU A 19 -0.72 -1.68 3.18
N PHE A 20 -0.76 -2.65 2.28
CA PHE A 20 -1.35 -2.45 0.96
C PHE A 20 -2.84 -2.14 1.03
N LEU A 21 -3.59 -2.89 1.82
CA LEU A 21 -5.03 -2.73 1.97
C LEU A 21 -5.41 -1.44 2.71
N ILE A 22 -4.71 -1.11 3.78
CA ILE A 22 -5.09 -0.01 4.68
C ILE A 22 -4.56 1.34 4.19
N ILE A 23 -3.42 1.38 3.50
CA ILE A 23 -2.75 2.63 3.15
C ILE A 23 -2.60 2.80 1.63
N ILE A 24 -1.97 1.86 0.94
CA ILE A 24 -1.62 2.06 -0.48
C ILE A 24 -2.89 2.07 -1.36
N ALA A 25 -3.78 1.08 -1.19
CA ALA A 25 -5.02 0.99 -1.95
C ALA A 25 -5.90 2.24 -1.85
N PRO A 26 -6.20 2.80 -0.65
CA PRO A 26 -6.98 4.03 -0.56
C PRO A 26 -6.25 5.25 -1.12
N LEU A 27 -4.92 5.37 -0.96
CA LEU A 27 -4.15 6.47 -1.55
C LEU A 27 -4.21 6.45 -3.09
N VAL A 28 -4.04 5.28 -3.69
CA VAL A 28 -4.16 5.10 -5.14
C VAL A 28 -5.58 5.38 -5.61
N SER A 29 -6.60 4.88 -4.91
CA SER A 29 -8.01 5.14 -5.21
C SER A 29 -8.33 6.64 -5.19
N LEU A 30 -7.89 7.36 -4.14
CA LEU A 30 -8.02 8.81 -4.07
C LEU A 30 -7.27 9.53 -5.20
N GLY A 31 -6.06 9.07 -5.54
CA GLY A 31 -5.29 9.60 -6.67
C GLY A 31 -6.07 9.49 -7.98
N ILE A 32 -6.65 8.32 -8.26
CA ILE A 32 -7.48 8.08 -9.45
C ILE A 32 -8.73 8.97 -9.45
N LEU A 33 -9.43 9.08 -8.31
CA LEU A 33 -10.58 9.99 -8.18
C LEU A 33 -10.20 11.44 -8.49
N LYS A 34 -9.02 11.90 -8.04
CA LYS A 34 -8.53 13.25 -8.34
C LYS A 34 -8.14 13.42 -9.81
N LEU A 35 -7.69 12.38 -10.50
CA LEU A 35 -7.47 12.41 -11.96
C LEU A 35 -8.77 12.66 -12.70
N PHE A 36 -9.83 11.92 -12.35
CA PHE A 36 -11.16 12.09 -12.96
C PHE A 36 -11.78 13.45 -12.65
N GLN A 37 -11.42 14.08 -11.53
CA GLN A 37 -11.81 15.46 -11.19
C GLN A 37 -10.98 16.54 -11.92
N GLY A 38 -10.08 16.16 -12.84
CA GLY A 38 -9.19 17.10 -13.54
C GLY A 38 -8.05 17.66 -12.68
N LYS A 39 -7.92 17.22 -11.42
CA LYS A 39 -6.92 17.71 -10.46
C LYS A 39 -5.60 16.93 -10.57
N LYS A 40 -5.00 16.95 -11.77
CA LYS A 40 -3.80 16.15 -12.12
C LYS A 40 -2.64 16.30 -11.13
N LYS A 41 -2.36 17.52 -10.64
CA LYS A 41 -1.30 17.76 -9.64
C LYS A 41 -1.57 17.03 -8.33
N GLN A 42 -2.80 17.14 -7.80
CA GLN A 42 -3.17 16.47 -6.54
C GLN A 42 -3.15 14.96 -6.68
N ALA A 43 -3.64 14.44 -7.81
CA ALA A 43 -3.58 13.01 -8.10
C ALA A 43 -2.14 12.47 -8.08
N LEU A 44 -1.21 13.18 -8.73
CA LEU A 44 0.19 12.81 -8.76
C LEU A 44 0.77 12.76 -7.34
N TRP A 45 0.43 13.73 -6.48
CA TRP A 45 0.83 13.72 -5.07
C TRP A 45 0.31 12.52 -4.28
N TYR A 46 -0.94 12.10 -4.51
CA TYR A 46 -1.50 10.90 -3.85
C TYR A 46 -0.80 9.60 -4.28
N VAL A 47 -0.44 9.49 -5.56
CA VAL A 47 0.30 8.32 -6.06
C VAL A 47 1.74 8.34 -5.54
N LEU A 48 2.42 9.50 -5.60
CA LEU A 48 3.77 9.67 -5.07
C LEU A 48 3.85 9.36 -3.58
N SER A 49 2.85 9.78 -2.78
CA SER A 49 2.82 9.48 -1.36
C SER A 49 2.64 7.98 -1.10
N GLY A 50 1.78 7.29 -1.87
CA GLY A 50 1.64 5.84 -1.77
C GLY A 50 2.95 5.09 -2.08
N VAL A 51 3.65 5.53 -3.13
CA VAL A 51 4.97 4.98 -3.50
C VAL A 51 6.01 5.27 -2.41
N ALA A 52 6.05 6.49 -1.88
CA ALA A 52 6.98 6.86 -0.80
C ALA A 52 6.76 6.02 0.46
N VAL A 53 5.50 5.79 0.85
CA VAL A 53 5.16 4.92 1.99
C VAL A 53 5.66 3.50 1.77
N TYR A 54 5.52 2.96 0.56
CA TYR A 54 6.04 1.62 0.23
C TYR A 54 7.57 1.55 0.38
N PHE A 55 8.31 2.55 -0.09
CA PHE A 55 9.77 2.59 0.08
C PHE A 55 10.20 2.69 1.55
N ILE A 56 9.52 3.53 2.33
CA ILE A 56 9.79 3.65 3.78
C ILE A 56 9.50 2.31 4.47
N PHE A 57 8.39 1.67 4.13
CA PHE A 57 8.05 0.35 4.65
C PHE A 57 9.11 -0.69 4.30
N GLN A 58 9.56 -0.72 3.05
CA GLN A 58 10.56 -1.70 2.64
C GLN A 58 11.91 -1.49 3.32
N TRP A 59 12.29 -0.23 3.54
CA TRP A 59 13.49 0.09 4.31
C TRP A 59 13.37 -0.35 5.77
N PHE A 60 12.21 -0.13 6.40
CA PHE A 60 11.92 -0.60 7.75
C PHE A 60 11.95 -2.12 7.85
N MET A 61 11.32 -2.82 6.90
CA MET A 61 11.31 -4.29 6.86
C MET A 61 12.71 -4.88 6.73
N TRP A 62 13.55 -4.31 5.87
CA TRP A 62 14.94 -4.72 5.72
C TRP A 62 15.78 -4.54 6.99
N PHE A 63 15.42 -3.56 7.83
CA PHE A 63 16.11 -3.35 9.10
C PHE A 63 15.63 -4.31 10.20
N VAL A 64 14.35 -4.68 10.18
CA VAL A 64 13.71 -5.47 11.24
C VAL A 64 13.83 -6.98 11.02
N PHE A 65 13.86 -7.44 9.76
CA PHE A 65 13.92 -8.85 9.36
C PHE A 65 15.18 -9.14 8.55
#